data_AF-A0A225WDC0-F1
#
_entry.id   AF-A0A225WDC0-F1
#
_cell.length_a   1.000
_cell.length_b   1.000
_cell.length_c   1.000
_cell.angle_alpha   90.00
_cell.angle_beta   90.00
_cell.angle_gamma   90.00
#
_symmetry.space_group_name_H-M   'P 1'
#
loop_
_entity.id
_entity.type
_entity.pdbx_description
1 polymer ?
#
loop_
_entity_poly.entity_id
_entity_poly.type
_entity_poly.pdbx_seq_one_letter_code
_entity_poly.pdbx_strand_id
1 'polypeptide(L)'
;YKQIVNYMKLFLPNGFKLDPSSPTYCDHVLEVGQQSEENMFKFFVAHGATRKSGSSVLKQLRKYYHEGKLDALITAFRARVAIETILDPAPCKTQDLFVRT
;
A
#
# COMPACT_ATOMS: atom_id res chain seq x y z
N TYR A 1 6.99 -5.92 9.88
CA TYR A 1 5.75 -5.12 9.97
C TYR A 1 5.78 -3.86 9.11
N LYS A 2 6.70 -2.90 9.33
CA LYS A 2 6.73 -1.63 8.60
C LYS A 2 6.77 -1.71 7.05
N GLN A 3 7.42 -2.72 6.46
CA GLN A 3 7.51 -2.85 5.00
C GLN A 3 6.18 -3.27 4.33
N ILE A 4 5.40 -4.16 4.94
CA ILE A 4 4.13 -4.63 4.36
C ILE A 4 3.14 -3.47 4.25
N VAL A 5 3.07 -2.62 5.27
CA VAL A 5 2.21 -1.43 5.30
C VAL A 5 2.52 -0.49 4.13
N ASN A 6 3.80 -0.35 3.76
CA ASN A 6 4.18 0.49 2.62
C ASN A 6 3.71 -0.08 1.28
N TYR A 7 3.79 -1.40 1.10
CA TYR A 7 3.21 -2.05 -0.08
C TYR A 7 1.68 -1.95 -0.08
N MET A 8 1.03 -2.10 1.08
CA MET A 8 -0.41 -1.97 1.26
C MET A 8 -0.92 -0.60 0.78
N LYS A 9 -0.21 0.48 1.09
CA LYS A 9 -0.57 1.83 0.62
C LYS A 9 -0.70 1.95 -0.91
N LEU A 10 0.00 1.11 -1.68
CA LEU A 10 -0.12 1.08 -3.15
C LEU A 10 -1.49 0.60 -3.64
N PHE A 11 -2.19 -0.22 -2.84
CA PHE A 11 -3.47 -0.82 -3.19
C PHE A 11 -4.67 0.05 -2.83
N LEU A 12 -4.46 1.34 -2.55
CA LEU A 12 -5.52 2.30 -2.28
C LEU A 12 -5.76 3.16 -3.52
N PRO A 13 -6.68 2.79 -4.42
CA PRO A 13 -6.87 3.44 -5.73
C PRO A 13 -7.30 4.90 -5.64
N ASN A 14 -7.90 5.31 -4.52
CA ASN A 14 -8.37 6.68 -4.31
C ASN A 14 -7.45 7.49 -3.39
N GLY A 15 -6.31 6.93 -2.99
CA GLY A 15 -5.49 7.50 -1.92
C GLY A 15 -6.15 7.32 -0.54
N PHE A 16 -5.63 8.02 0.46
CA PHE A 16 -6.16 8.04 1.82
C PHE A 16 -5.76 9.34 2.51
N LYS A 17 -6.58 9.81 3.45
CA LYS A 17 -6.28 10.95 4.31
C LYS A 17 -6.44 10.50 5.75
N LEU A 18 -5.35 10.53 6.51
CA LEU A 18 -5.35 10.20 7.92
C LEU A 18 -5.00 11.44 8.71
N ASP A 19 -5.98 11.91 9.49
CA ASP A 19 -5.82 13.06 10.38
C ASP A 19 -5.59 12.56 11.82
N PRO A 20 -4.38 12.69 12.38
CA PRO A 20 -4.07 12.21 13.73
C PRO A 20 -4.72 13.05 14.84
N SER A 21 -5.25 14.23 14.52
CA SER A 21 -6.01 15.08 15.45
C SER A 21 -7.51 14.73 15.47
N SER A 22 -7.99 13.91 14.53
CA SER A 22 -9.38 13.45 14.50
C SER A 22 -9.67 12.43 15.62
N PRO A 23 -10.79 12.57 16.34
CA PRO A 23 -11.21 11.57 17.32
C PRO A 23 -11.53 10.20 16.69
N THR A 24 -11.82 10.16 15.38
CA THR A 24 -12.07 8.94 14.61
C THR A 24 -10.83 8.43 13.86
N TYR A 25 -9.64 8.89 14.24
CA TYR A 25 -8.39 8.48 13.59
C TYR A 25 -8.22 6.95 13.58
N CYS A 26 -8.47 6.29 14.71
CA CYS A 26 -8.32 4.83 14.83
C CYS A 26 -9.27 4.07 13.88
N ASP A 27 -10.52 4.53 13.75
CA ASP A 27 -11.50 3.93 12.86
C ASP A 27 -11.10 4.12 11.39
N HIS A 28 -10.66 5.32 11.01
CA HIS A 28 -10.16 5.58 9.66
C HIS A 28 -8.89 4.76 9.34
N VAL A 29 -7.96 4.62 10.29
CA VAL A 29 -6.78 3.75 10.10
C VAL A 29 -7.21 2.31 9.86
N LEU A 30 -8.19 1.82 10.61
CA LEU A 30 -8.70 0.46 10.46
C LEU A 30 -9.40 0.26 9.11
N GLU A 31 -10.27 1.18 8.71
CA GLU A 31 -11.00 1.13 7.43
C GLU A 31 -10.03 1.17 6.23
N VAL A 32 -9.08 2.11 6.25
CA VAL A 32 -8.04 2.22 5.21
C VAL A 32 -7.18 0.95 5.16
N GLY A 33 -6.86 0.38 6.32
CA GLY A 33 -6.13 -0.88 6.42
C GLY A 33 -6.89 -2.05 5.78
N GLN A 34 -8.18 -2.21 6.10
CA GLN A 34 -9.04 -3.26 5.55
C GLN A 34 -9.24 -3.10 4.04
N GLN A 35 -9.49 -1.88 3.57
CA GLN A 35 -9.67 -1.60 2.15
C GLN A 35 -8.39 -1.90 1.35
N SER A 36 -7.25 -1.51 1.88
CA SER A 36 -5.94 -1.81 1.31
C SER A 36 -5.68 -3.33 1.23
N GLU A 37 -5.98 -4.05 2.31
CA GLU A 37 -5.82 -5.50 2.37
C GLU A 37 -6.72 -6.20 1.35
N GLU A 38 -7.99 -5.81 1.25
CA GLU A 38 -8.93 -6.38 0.29
C GLU A 38 -8.46 -6.17 -1.17
N ASN A 39 -8.02 -4.95 -1.50
CA ASN A 39 -7.52 -4.64 -2.84
C ASN A 39 -6.22 -5.38 -3.16
N MET A 40 -5.33 -5.53 -2.18
CA MET A 40 -4.11 -6.35 -2.32
C MET A 40 -4.49 -7.80 -2.62
N PHE A 41 -5.48 -8.37 -1.92
CA PHE A 41 -5.94 -9.72 -2.18
C PHE A 41 -6.58 -9.87 -3.57
N LYS A 42 -7.42 -8.92 -4.00
CA LYS A 42 -7.98 -8.91 -5.36
C LYS A 42 -6.88 -8.89 -6.42
N PHE A 43 -5.83 -8.09 -6.22
CA PHE A 43 -4.67 -8.06 -7.10
C PHE A 43 -3.94 -9.41 -7.14
N PHE A 44 -3.78 -10.07 -5.99
CA PHE A 44 -3.13 -11.37 -5.90
C PHE A 44 -3.90 -12.44 -6.66
N VAL A 45 -5.23 -12.50 -6.47
CA VAL A 45 -6.12 -13.42 -7.18
C VAL A 45 -6.07 -13.17 -8.69
N ALA A 46 -6.10 -11.89 -9.13
CA ALA A 46 -5.97 -11.53 -10.54
C ALA A 46 -4.64 -11.98 -11.17
N HIS A 47 -3.57 -12.10 -10.36
CA HIS A 47 -2.26 -12.59 -10.78
C HIS A 47 -2.05 -14.09 -10.52
N GLY A 48 -3.13 -14.85 -10.26
CA GLY A 48 -3.10 -16.30 -10.10
C GLY A 48 -2.58 -16.80 -8.75
N ALA A 49 -2.47 -15.95 -7.73
CA ALA A 49 -2.08 -16.36 -6.39
C ALA A 49 -3.30 -16.79 -5.55
N THR A 50 -3.22 -17.96 -4.92
CA THR A 50 -4.18 -18.40 -3.89
C THR A 50 -3.91 -17.67 -2.58
N ARG A 51 -4.92 -17.52 -1.71
CA ARG A 51 -4.81 -16.81 -0.42
C ARG A 51 -3.70 -17.44 0.43
N LYS A 52 -2.54 -16.78 0.55
CA LYS A 52 -1.40 -17.28 1.33
C LYS A 52 -1.34 -16.61 2.71
N SER A 53 -0.79 -17.31 3.70
CA SER A 53 -0.56 -16.80 5.06
C SER A 53 0.31 -15.54 5.08
N GLY A 54 0.20 -14.71 6.12
CA GLY A 54 0.86 -13.39 6.20
C GLY A 54 2.37 -13.40 5.93
N SER A 55 3.09 -14.46 6.34
CA SER A 55 4.53 -14.66 6.07
C SER A 55 4.83 -14.81 4.58
N SER A 56 3.89 -15.34 3.81
CA SER A 56 4.00 -15.51 2.36
C SER A 56 3.62 -14.25 1.58
N VAL A 57 2.83 -13.34 2.15
CA VAL A 57 2.38 -12.13 1.46
C VAL A 57 3.56 -11.20 1.16
N LEU A 58 4.41 -10.91 2.15
CA LEU A 58 5.60 -10.07 1.94
C LEU A 58 6.57 -10.67 0.92
N LYS A 59 6.74 -12.00 0.93
CA LYS A 59 7.59 -12.70 -0.04
C LYS A 59 7.03 -12.55 -1.46
N GLN A 60 5.72 -12.67 -1.62
CA GLN A 60 5.05 -12.46 -2.91
C GLN A 60 5.14 -11.00 -3.38
N LEU A 61 4.94 -10.03 -2.49
CA LEU A 61 5.07 -8.59 -2.80
C LEU A 61 6.47 -8.24 -3.28
N ARG A 62 7.51 -8.73 -2.59
CA ARG A 62 8.90 -8.53 -3.03
C ARG A 62 9.16 -9.14 -4.40
N LYS A 63 8.61 -10.33 -4.68
CA LYS A 63 8.69 -10.97 -5.99
C LYS A 63 8.02 -10.10 -7.07
N TYR A 64 6.81 -9.59 -6.82
CA TYR A 64 6.10 -8.72 -7.76
C TYR A 64 6.80 -7.37 -7.97
N TYR A 65 7.43 -6.82 -6.93
CA TYR A 65 8.27 -5.63 -7.06
C TYR A 65 9.46 -5.88 -8.00
N HIS A 66 10.18 -6.98 -7.78
CA HIS A 66 11.34 -7.31 -8.62
C HIS A 66 10.95 -7.61 -10.08
N GLU A 67 9.82 -8.31 -10.28
CA GLU A 67 9.22 -8.58 -11.59
C GLU A 67 8.59 -7.35 -12.27
N GLY A 68 8.54 -6.19 -11.60
CA GLY A 68 7.93 -4.96 -12.13
C GLY A 68 6.39 -4.96 -12.18
N LYS A 69 5.73 -5.99 -11.63
CA LYS A 69 4.26 -6.09 -11.58
C LYS A 69 3.62 -5.01 -10.71
N LEU A 70 4.39 -4.41 -9.80
CA LEU A 70 3.94 -3.29 -8.97
C LEU A 70 4.26 -1.91 -9.59
N ASP A 71 4.98 -1.84 -10.72
CA ASP A 71 5.48 -0.56 -11.28
C ASP A 71 4.32 0.39 -11.65
N ALA A 72 3.22 -0.16 -12.18
CA ALA A 72 2.01 0.63 -12.47
C ALA A 72 1.37 1.20 -11.19
N LEU A 73 1.30 0.39 -10.12
CA LEU A 73 0.77 0.83 -8.83
C LEU A 73 1.68 1.86 -8.16
N ILE A 74 3.01 1.69 -8.25
CA ILE A 74 4.00 2.64 -7.75
C ILE A 74 3.91 3.97 -8.51
N THR A 75 3.77 3.92 -9.83
CA THR A 75 3.62 5.12 -10.66
C THR A 75 2.34 5.87 -10.31
N ALA A 76 1.21 5.15 -10.19
CA ALA A 76 -0.06 5.74 -9.77
C ALA A 76 0.02 6.32 -8.35
N PHE A 77 0.70 5.64 -7.42
CA PHE A 77 0.93 6.14 -6.07
C PHE A 77 1.76 7.42 -6.08
N ARG A 78 2.87 7.48 -6.81
CA ARG A 78 3.69 8.70 -6.96
C ARG A 78 2.91 9.86 -7.55
N ALA A 79 2.07 9.61 -8.55
CA ALA A 79 1.18 10.63 -9.11
C ALA A 79 0.20 11.18 -8.05
N ARG A 80 -0.39 10.31 -7.22
CA ARG A 80 -1.30 10.74 -6.14
C ARG A 80 -0.61 11.51 -5.02
N VAL A 81 0.63 11.14 -4.70
CA VAL A 81 1.46 11.91 -3.75
C VAL A 81 1.73 13.30 -4.31
N ALA A 82 2.06 13.43 -5.60
CA ALA A 82 2.28 14.71 -6.26
C ALA A 82 1.02 15.59 -6.34
N ILE A 83 -0.18 14.99 -6.36
CA ILE A 83 -1.48 15.70 -6.38
C ILE A 83 -2.00 15.94 -4.94
N GLU A 84 -1.19 15.72 -3.89
CA GLU A 84 -1.57 15.88 -2.47
C GLU A 84 -2.84 15.10 -2.04
N THR A 85 -3.19 14.06 -2.78
CA THR A 85 -4.37 13.23 -2.48
C THR A 85 -4.09 12.24 -1.34
N ILE A 86 -2.82 12.05 -0.98
CA ILE A 86 -2.37 11.21 0.12
C ILE A 86 -1.84 12.11 1.24
N LEU A 87 -2.59 12.21 2.34
CA LEU A 87 -2.11 12.77 3.60
C LEU A 87 -1.73 11.62 4.51
N ASP A 88 -0.50 11.16 4.35
CA ASP A 88 0.09 10.10 5.16
C ASP A 88 0.91 10.74 6.29
N PRO A 89 0.45 10.67 7.55
CA PRO A 89 1.22 11.19 8.69
C PRO A 89 2.50 10.38 8.96
N ALA A 90 2.70 9.25 8.27
CA ALA A 90 3.94 8.49 8.38
C ALA A 90 5.14 9.32 7.86
N PRO A 91 6.28 9.30 8.58
CA PRO A 91 7.44 10.12 8.23
C PRO A 91 7.89 9.90 6.78
N CYS A 92 8.27 10.97 6.07
CA CYS A 92 8.71 10.95 4.66
C CYS A 92 9.83 9.93 4.37
N LYS A 93 10.67 9.60 5.37
CA LYS A 93 11.66 8.51 5.30
C LYS A 93 11.08 7.12 4.99
N THR A 94 9.76 6.95 5.08
CA THR A 94 9.04 5.71 4.71
C THR A 94 8.33 5.80 3.35
N GLN A 95 8.39 6.94 2.66
CA GLN A 95 7.77 7.14 1.35
C GLN A 95 8.76 6.86 0.20
N ASP A 96 10.06 7.01 0.45
CA ASP A 96 11.15 6.76 -0.50
C ASP A 96 11.53 5.26 -0.60
N LEU A 97 10.58 4.34 -0.43
CA LEU A 97 10.90 2.90 -0.36
C LEU A 97 11.00 2.18 -1.71
N PHE A 98 10.52 2.80 -2.79
CA PHE A 98 10.43 2.16 -4.12
C PHE A 98 11.46 2.73 -5.10
N VAL A 99 12.69 2.98 -4.63
CA VAL A 99 13.81 3.32 -5.51
C VAL A 99 14.37 2.00 -6.06
N ARG A 100 14.27 1.80 -7.37
CA ARG A 100 14.93 0.68 -8.06
C ARG A 100 16.38 1.12 -8.27
N THR A 101 17.28 0.68 -7.38
CA THR A 101 18.73 0.81 -7.58
C THR A 101 19.19 -0.17 -8.64
#